data_AF-A0A4R4TD56-F1
#
_entry.id   AF-A0A4R4TD56-F1
#
_cell.length_a   1.000
_cell.length_b   1.000
_cell.length_c   1.000
_cell.angle_alpha   90.00
_cell.angle_beta   90.00
_cell.angle_gamma   90.00
#
_symmetry.space_group_name_H-M   'P 1'
#
loop_
_entity.id
_entity.type
_entity.pdbx_description
1 polymer ?
#
loop_
_entity_poly.entity_id
_entity_poly.type
_entity_poly.pdbx_seq_one_letter_code
_entity_poly.pdbx_strand_id
1 'polypeptide(L)'
;MTIDHLTAMSGRRPFLTALDEAVRERGGMSCGIVPRSGTPVLHVINTELPSRFTEISADFIGGAWVFTWAGTSDTISAANAPAIAAHAIARTVGAHLGLRP
;
A
#
# COMPACT_ATOMS: atom_id res chain seq x y z
N MET A 1 19.35 15.78 15.29
CA MET A 1 18.08 15.03 15.21
C MET A 1 17.14 15.84 14.35
N THR A 2 17.02 15.54 13.05
CA THR A 2 16.27 16.40 12.10
C THR A 2 15.53 15.62 11.02
N ILE A 3 15.63 14.29 10.99
CA ILE A 3 15.02 13.45 9.95
C ILE A 3 13.55 13.14 10.28
N ASP A 4 13.22 12.88 11.54
CA ASP A 4 11.87 12.46 11.96
C ASP A 4 10.78 13.50 11.64
N HIS A 5 11.10 14.79 11.69
CA HIS A 5 10.11 15.85 11.49
C HIS A 5 9.77 16.09 10.00
N LEU A 6 10.74 15.89 9.10
CA LEU A 6 10.53 16.00 7.65
C LEU A 6 9.72 14.81 7.13
N THR A 7 9.98 13.62 7.65
CA THR A 7 9.22 12.41 7.31
C THR A 7 7.77 12.54 7.78
N ALA A 8 7.51 13.09 8.98
CA ALA A 8 6.16 13.39 9.47
C ALA A 8 5.40 14.44 8.63
N MET A 9 6.11 15.39 8.02
CA MET A 9 5.52 16.45 7.16
C MET A 9 5.34 16.05 5.70
N SER A 10 5.96 14.94 5.26
CA SER A 10 5.96 14.51 3.86
C SER A 10 4.56 14.14 3.33
N GLY A 11 3.59 14.01 4.23
CA GLY A 11 2.22 13.59 3.91
C GLY A 11 2.17 12.14 3.43
N ARG A 12 0.97 11.68 3.08
CA ARG A 12 0.73 10.27 2.70
C ARG A 12 1.31 9.89 1.34
N ARG A 13 1.36 10.86 0.42
CA ARG A 13 1.63 10.63 -1.00
C ARG A 13 2.96 9.93 -1.28
N PRO A 14 4.11 10.36 -0.73
CA PRO A 14 5.39 9.72 -1.02
C PRO A 14 5.42 8.23 -0.64
N PHE A 15 4.83 7.87 0.50
CA PHE A 15 4.73 6.46 0.92
C PHE A 15 3.82 5.65 0.01
N LEU A 16 2.69 6.22 -0.42
CA LEU A 16 1.80 5.57 -1.37
C LEU A 16 2.43 5.41 -2.75
N THR A 17 3.27 6.35 -3.19
CA THR A 17 4.05 6.23 -4.44
C THR A 17 5.08 5.10 -4.33
N ALA A 18 5.82 5.01 -3.23
CA ALA A 18 6.77 3.90 -3.02
C ALA A 18 6.06 2.54 -2.97
N LEU A 19 4.84 2.50 -2.42
CA LEU A 19 4.03 1.29 -2.43
C LEU A 19 3.48 0.95 -3.83
N ASP A 20 3.06 1.96 -4.60
CA ASP A 20 2.62 1.83 -5.98
C ASP A 20 3.71 1.19 -6.86
N GLU A 21 4.96 1.65 -6.71
CA GLU A 21 6.13 1.05 -7.37
C GLU A 21 6.33 -0.41 -6.95
N ALA A 22 6.35 -0.71 -5.65
CA ALA A 22 6.54 -2.07 -5.16
C ALA A 22 5.42 -3.05 -5.60
N VAL A 23 4.17 -2.57 -5.69
CA VAL A 23 3.06 -3.37 -6.21
C VAL A 23 3.23 -3.67 -7.69
N ARG A 24 3.68 -2.70 -8.50
CA ARG A 24 3.98 -2.90 -9.92
C ARG A 24 5.15 -3.85 -10.14
N GLU A 25 6.24 -3.69 -9.40
CA GLU A 25 7.43 -4.56 -9.49
C GLU A 25 7.10 -6.01 -9.15
N ARG A 26 6.20 -6.23 -8.18
CA ARG A 26 5.79 -7.59 -7.81
C ARG A 26 4.99 -8.29 -8.90
N GLY A 27 4.20 -7.58 -9.69
CA GLY A 27 3.34 -8.15 -10.73
C GLY A 27 2.11 -8.92 -10.21
N GLY A 28 1.19 -9.23 -11.13
CA GLY A 28 -0.11 -9.86 -10.85
C GLY A 28 -1.16 -8.91 -10.25
N MET A 29 -0.83 -7.62 -10.14
CA MET A 29 -1.69 -6.57 -9.60
C MET A 29 -1.57 -5.29 -10.43
N SER A 30 -2.61 -4.48 -10.40
CA SER A 30 -2.61 -3.12 -10.92
C SER A 30 -3.01 -2.17 -9.80
N CYS A 31 -2.45 -0.98 -9.79
CA CYS A 31 -2.63 -0.03 -8.70
C CYS A 31 -2.61 1.42 -9.16
N GLY A 32 -3.28 2.26 -8.37
CA GLY A 32 -3.30 3.70 -8.54
C GLY A 32 -3.72 4.43 -7.27
N ILE A 33 -3.18 5.64 -7.09
CA ILE A 33 -3.52 6.49 -5.96
C ILE A 33 -4.82 7.23 -6.27
N VAL A 34 -5.85 7.03 -5.44
CA VAL A 34 -7.17 7.63 -5.60
C VAL A 34 -7.58 8.38 -4.34
N PRO A 35 -8.40 9.44 -4.43
CA PRO A 35 -8.97 10.08 -3.26
C PRO A 35 -10.10 9.22 -2.68
N ARG A 36 -10.03 8.93 -1.38
CA ARG A 36 -11.12 8.34 -0.57
C ARG A 36 -11.53 9.35 0.49
N SER A 37 -12.73 9.91 0.37
CA SER A 37 -13.23 10.96 1.28
C SER A 37 -12.24 12.13 1.47
N GLY A 38 -11.58 12.55 0.38
CA GLY A 38 -10.59 13.63 0.37
C GLY A 38 -9.17 13.22 0.81
N THR A 39 -8.97 11.96 1.19
CA THR A 39 -7.67 11.44 1.65
C THR A 39 -7.09 10.47 0.62
N PRO A 40 -5.82 10.62 0.19
CA PRO A 40 -5.23 9.71 -0.78
C PRO A 40 -5.05 8.30 -0.20
N VAL A 41 -5.46 7.30 -0.96
CA VAL A 41 -5.25 5.87 -0.70
C VAL A 41 -4.70 5.20 -1.96
N LEU A 42 -3.97 4.11 -1.82
CA LEU A 42 -3.61 3.25 -2.94
C LEU A 42 -4.70 2.21 -3.15
N HIS A 43 -5.37 2.27 -4.30
CA HIS A 43 -6.32 1.24 -4.72
C HIS A 43 -5.55 0.17 -5.50
N VAL A 44 -5.64 -1.08 -5.08
CA VAL A 44 -4.94 -2.22 -5.69
C VAL A 44 -5.95 -3.28 -6.09
N ILE A 45 -5.86 -3.75 -7.33
CA ILE A 45 -6.69 -4.81 -7.88
C ILE A 45 -5.84 -6.00 -8.30
N ASN A 46 -6.42 -7.20 -8.28
CA ASN A 46 -5.89 -8.35 -8.98
C ASN A 46 -6.13 -8.17 -10.50
N THR A 47 -5.08 -8.34 -11.32
CA THR A 47 -5.19 -8.15 -12.78
C THR A 47 -5.98 -9.24 -13.49
N GLU A 48 -6.01 -10.45 -12.94
CA GLU A 48 -6.76 -11.59 -13.49
C GLU A 48 -8.21 -11.62 -12.99
N LEU A 49 -8.47 -11.08 -11.79
CA LEU A 49 -9.78 -11.05 -11.19
C LEU A 49 -10.08 -9.67 -10.56
N PRO A 50 -10.44 -8.65 -11.35
CA PRO A 50 -10.58 -7.27 -10.88
C PRO A 50 -11.61 -7.04 -9.76
N SER A 51 -12.54 -7.97 -9.56
CA SER A 51 -13.48 -7.96 -8.41
C SER A 51 -12.77 -8.19 -7.07
N ARG A 52 -11.53 -8.68 -7.07
CA ARG A 52 -10.66 -8.75 -5.90
C ARG A 52 -9.78 -7.52 -5.85
N PHE A 53 -10.12 -6.61 -4.96
CA PHE A 53 -9.40 -5.37 -4.72
C PHE A 53 -9.27 -5.06 -3.24
N THR A 54 -8.35 -4.17 -2.91
CA THR A 54 -8.20 -3.61 -1.57
C THR A 54 -7.67 -2.18 -1.66
N GLU A 55 -7.85 -1.42 -0.59
CA GLU A 55 -7.38 -0.04 -0.48
C GLU A 55 -6.42 0.09 0.71
N ILE A 56 -5.34 0.86 0.50
CA ILE A 56 -4.25 1.00 1.45
C ILE A 56 -4.04 2.48 1.77
N SER A 57 -3.99 2.79 3.06
CA SER A 57 -3.62 4.09 3.58
C SER A 57 -2.16 4.08 4.03
N ALA A 58 -1.54 5.26 4.06
CA ALA A 58 -0.32 5.51 4.81
C ALA A 58 -0.69 6.42 5.98
N ASP A 59 -0.59 5.91 7.20
CA ASP A 59 -0.99 6.61 8.42
C ASP A 59 0.21 6.78 9.35
N PHE A 60 0.25 7.89 10.08
CA PHE A 60 1.28 8.16 11.08
C PHE A 60 0.77 7.72 12.45
N ILE A 61 1.26 6.58 12.94
CA ILE A 61 0.81 5.94 14.18
C ILE A 61 2.01 5.72 15.09
N GLY A 62 1.94 6.19 16.33
CA GLY A 62 2.99 5.95 17.33
C GLY A 62 4.37 6.48 16.96
N GLY A 63 4.44 7.57 16.17
CA GLY A 63 5.71 8.18 15.74
C GLY A 63 6.31 7.58 14.46
N ALA A 64 5.63 6.62 13.83
CA ALA A 64 6.10 6.00 12.59
C ALA A 64 5.02 6.02 11.50
N TRP A 65 5.44 6.10 10.25
CA TRP A 65 4.56 5.86 9.12
C TRP A 65 4.35 4.36 8.93
N VAL A 66 3.10 3.97 8.83
CA VAL A 66 2.67 2.58 8.63
C VAL A 66 1.68 2.50 7.48
N PHE A 67 1.74 1.40 6.73
CA PHE A 67 0.70 1.04 5.78
C PHE A 67 -0.43 0.34 6.52
N THR A 68 -1.66 0.77 6.28
CA THR A 68 -2.87 0.24 6.92
C THR A 68 -3.91 -0.13 5.88
N TRP A 69 -4.79 -1.07 6.19
CA TRP A 69 -5.97 -1.31 5.35
C TRP A 69 -6.93 -0.13 5.49
N ALA A 70 -7.29 0.54 4.40
CA ALA A 70 -8.12 1.75 4.48
C ALA A 70 -9.54 1.49 5.03
N GLY A 71 -10.01 0.24 4.99
CA GLY A 71 -11.32 -0.15 5.52
C GLY A 71 -11.35 -0.45 7.02
N THR A 72 -10.26 -1.01 7.58
CA THR A 72 -10.22 -1.46 8.99
C THR A 72 -9.21 -0.68 9.84
N SER A 73 -8.30 0.05 9.21
CA SER A 73 -7.14 0.69 9.83
C SER A 73 -6.14 -0.30 10.46
N ASP A 74 -6.27 -1.61 10.22
CA ASP A 74 -5.28 -2.55 10.75
C ASP A 74 -3.94 -2.37 10.04
N THR A 75 -2.86 -2.54 10.79
CA THR A 75 -1.50 -2.38 10.28
C THR A 75 -1.12 -3.54 9.37
N ILE A 76 -0.59 -3.20 8.19
CA ILE A 76 0.00 -4.14 7.23
C ILE A 76 1.49 -4.30 7.51
N SER A 77 2.21 -3.17 7.53
CA SER A 77 3.67 -3.11 7.75
C SER A 77 4.13 -1.66 7.94
N ALA A 78 5.40 -1.46 8.27
CA ALA A 78 6.04 -0.15 8.29
C ALA A 78 6.19 0.44 6.88
N ALA A 79 6.05 1.75 6.74
CA ALA A 79 6.05 2.42 5.44
C ALA A 79 7.43 2.44 4.74
N ASN A 80 8.50 2.15 5.48
CA ASN A 80 9.85 1.96 4.95
C ASN A 80 10.08 0.55 4.35
N ALA A 81 9.09 -0.34 4.43
CA ALA A 81 9.14 -1.70 3.90
C ALA A 81 8.02 -1.97 2.87
N PRO A 82 7.94 -1.20 1.77
CA PRO A 82 6.83 -1.31 0.80
C PRO A 82 6.74 -2.69 0.13
N ALA A 83 7.85 -3.40 -0.02
CA ALA A 83 7.85 -4.78 -0.53
C ALA A 83 7.09 -5.76 0.37
N ILE A 84 7.15 -5.57 1.70
CA ILE A 84 6.42 -6.40 2.67
C ILE A 84 4.92 -6.13 2.54
N ALA A 85 4.52 -4.85 2.44
CA ALA A 85 3.14 -4.48 2.16
C ALA A 85 2.65 -5.06 0.84
N ALA A 86 3.41 -4.93 -0.25
CA ALA A 86 3.05 -5.47 -1.56
C ALA A 86 2.82 -7.00 -1.52
N HIS A 87 3.64 -7.75 -0.77
CA HIS A 87 3.42 -9.17 -0.58
C HIS A 87 2.14 -9.48 0.21
N ALA A 88 1.87 -8.74 1.29
CA ALA A 88 0.65 -8.89 2.07
C ALA A 88 -0.60 -8.58 1.22
N ILE A 89 -0.59 -7.46 0.47
CA ILE A 89 -1.66 -7.04 -0.45
C ILE A 89 -1.93 -8.14 -1.46
N ALA A 90 -0.89 -8.70 -2.08
CA ALA A 90 -1.04 -9.75 -3.07
C ALA A 90 -1.74 -11.00 -2.51
N ARG A 91 -1.44 -11.40 -1.27
CA ARG A 91 -2.15 -12.50 -0.61
C ARG A 91 -3.62 -12.16 -0.38
N THR A 92 -3.91 -10.93 0.06
CA THR A 92 -5.29 -10.45 0.29
C THR A 92 -6.13 -10.46 -0.99
N VAL A 93 -5.58 -9.94 -2.11
CA VAL A 93 -6.29 -9.91 -3.40
C VAL A 93 -6.18 -11.22 -4.20
N GLY A 94 -5.49 -12.23 -3.68
CA GLY A 94 -5.27 -13.51 -4.35
C GLY A 94 -4.40 -13.43 -5.60
N ALA A 95 -3.53 -12.43 -5.70
CA ALA A 95 -2.55 -12.29 -6.77
C ALA A 95 -1.31 -13.15 -6.46
N HIS A 96 -1.45 -14.46 -6.63
CA HIS A 96 -0.30 -15.35 -6.63
C HIS A 96 0.49 -15.09 -7.91
N LEU A 97 1.80 -14.84 -7.79
CA LEU A 97 2.69 -14.94 -8.94
C LEU A 97 2.50 -16.35 -9.49
N GLY A 98 1.91 -16.45 -10.69
CA GLY A 98 1.48 -17.71 -11.25
C GLY A 98 2.63 -18.70 -11.32
N LEU A 99 2.65 -19.65 -10.37
CA LEU A 99 2.89 -21.03 -10.74
C LEU A 99 1.65 -21.44 -11.55
N ARG A 100 1.68 -21.16 -12.85
CA ARG A 100 0.78 -21.86 -13.77
C ARG A 100 1.12 -23.35 -13.67
N PRO A 101 0.14 -24.25 -13.53
CA PRO A 101 0.37 -25.68 -13.69
C PRO A 101 0.84 -26.01 -15.11
#